data_AF-A0AAN8WU87-F1
#
_entry.id   AF-A0AAN8WU87-F1
#
_cell.length_a   1.000
_cell.length_b   1.000
_cell.length_c   1.000
_cell.angle_alpha   90.00
_cell.angle_beta   90.00
_cell.angle_gamma   90.00
#
_symmetry.space_group_name_H-M   'P 1'
#
loop_
_entity.id
_entity.type
_entity.pdbx_description
1 polymer ?
#
loop_
_entity_poly.entity_id
_entity_poly.type
_entity_poly.pdbx_seq_one_letter_code
_entity_poly.pdbx_strand_id
1 'polypeptide(L)'
;MTLSESIQGNQKLTVPMPGINCMALGSTAPLSMTLLDALTVHVKMSLIHNITQHISKQAQHKSGVALAPALIETYARLLVYTEIESIGIKTFITNLLPHVFKSHVWSILHALLEIIIHRIHHSPHQYRAQFLSTIHHMAAVPLNTVTQITQLHLCMESVALRLITGLGNREVMPSLTCFFSPDSKPNVISTDSEELNRVLVLTMARAIHVTGKEMRILYDFEIKVAHDILAYLTLNMQ
;
A
#
# COMPACT_ATOMS: atom_id res chain seq x y z
N MET A 1 15.98 -23.17 -17.54
CA MET A 1 15.63 -22.39 -16.34
C MET A 1 14.92 -21.14 -16.81
N THR A 2 13.64 -21.03 -16.51
CA THR A 2 12.85 -19.83 -16.86
C THR A 2 13.27 -18.66 -15.95
N LEU A 3 13.21 -17.42 -16.44
CA LEU A 3 13.57 -16.21 -15.65
C LEU A 3 12.86 -16.18 -14.27
N SER A 4 11.64 -16.69 -14.21
CA SER A 4 10.85 -16.87 -12.98
C SER A 4 11.50 -17.82 -11.97
N GLU A 5 12.14 -18.91 -12.40
CA GLU A 5 12.78 -19.86 -11.49
C GLU A 5 14.04 -19.27 -10.83
N SER A 6 14.74 -18.37 -11.53
CA SER A 6 15.94 -17.70 -10.99
C SER A 6 15.62 -16.79 -9.80
N ILE A 7 14.44 -16.15 -9.82
CA ILE A 7 14.01 -15.19 -8.79
C ILE A 7 13.20 -15.84 -7.67
N GLN A 8 12.53 -16.97 -7.92
CA GLN A 8 11.71 -17.65 -6.90
C GLN A 8 12.57 -18.38 -5.85
N GLY A 9 13.77 -18.81 -6.22
CA GLY A 9 14.65 -19.58 -5.35
C GLY A 9 14.15 -21.03 -5.16
N ASN A 10 15.09 -21.95 -4.97
CA ASN A 10 14.74 -23.35 -4.71
C ASN A 10 14.41 -23.52 -3.22
N GLN A 11 13.33 -24.23 -2.88
CA GLN A 11 12.85 -24.40 -1.49
C GLN A 11 13.90 -24.99 -0.51
N LYS A 12 15.01 -25.54 -1.04
CA LYS A 12 16.12 -26.13 -0.28
C LYS A 12 17.12 -25.10 0.27
N LEU A 13 17.17 -23.90 -0.29
CA LEU A 13 18.08 -22.83 0.16
C LEU A 13 17.25 -21.76 0.85
N THR A 14 17.54 -21.49 2.11
CA THR A 14 16.91 -20.43 2.89
C THR A 14 17.95 -19.44 3.39
N VAL A 15 17.55 -18.18 3.52
CA VAL A 15 18.41 -17.07 3.97
C VAL A 15 17.76 -16.44 5.20
N PRO A 16 18.52 -16.17 6.27
CA PRO A 16 17.98 -15.49 7.45
C PRO A 16 17.66 -14.03 7.15
N MET A 17 16.53 -13.55 7.64
CA MET A 17 16.10 -12.15 7.53
C MET A 17 16.19 -11.44 8.89
N PRO A 18 16.32 -10.10 8.92
CA PRO A 18 16.30 -9.32 10.16
C PRO A 18 15.09 -9.68 11.04
N GLY A 19 15.36 -10.03 12.30
CA GLY A 19 14.35 -10.48 13.26
C GLY A 19 14.65 -11.86 13.84
N ILE A 20 13.79 -12.31 14.77
CA ILE A 20 13.91 -13.61 15.43
C ILE A 20 13.09 -14.63 14.61
N ASN A 21 13.69 -15.77 14.26
CA ASN A 21 13.03 -16.88 13.54
C ASN A 21 12.40 -16.51 12.18
N CYS A 22 13.00 -15.57 11.43
CA CYS A 22 12.53 -15.19 10.09
C CYS A 22 13.46 -15.77 9.01
N MET A 23 12.96 -16.69 8.20
CA MET A 23 13.70 -17.31 7.08
C MET A 23 12.99 -17.03 5.76
N ALA A 24 13.74 -16.61 4.75
CA ALA A 24 13.26 -16.39 3.38
C ALA A 24 13.82 -17.42 2.41
N LEU A 25 13.19 -17.57 1.24
CA LEU A 25 13.74 -18.33 0.12
C LEU A 25 15.08 -17.72 -0.36
N GLY A 26 16.03 -18.58 -0.73
CA GLY A 26 17.44 -18.21 -0.84
C GLY A 26 17.87 -17.41 -2.07
N SER A 27 16.96 -17.06 -2.98
CA SER A 27 17.33 -16.21 -4.12
C SER A 27 17.46 -14.75 -3.68
N THR A 28 18.69 -14.22 -3.74
CA THR A 28 19.03 -12.87 -3.30
C THR A 28 19.40 -11.92 -4.44
N ALA A 29 19.65 -12.43 -5.65
CA ALA A 29 20.02 -11.64 -6.82
C ALA A 29 18.78 -11.30 -7.67
N PRO A 30 18.26 -10.06 -7.63
CA PRO A 30 17.14 -9.63 -8.48
C PRO A 30 17.57 -9.46 -9.94
N LEU A 31 16.59 -9.48 -10.87
CA LEU A 31 16.86 -9.18 -12.29
C LEU A 31 17.36 -7.74 -12.44
N SER A 32 18.42 -7.54 -13.24
CA SER A 32 18.99 -6.21 -13.48
C SER A 32 18.01 -5.31 -14.23
N MET A 33 18.09 -3.99 -13.99
CA MET A 33 17.28 -3.01 -14.72
C MET A 33 17.55 -3.10 -16.23
N THR A 34 18.80 -3.26 -16.63
CA THR A 34 19.19 -3.42 -18.05
C THR A 34 18.51 -4.61 -18.72
N LEU A 35 18.33 -5.73 -17.99
CA LEU A 35 17.63 -6.89 -18.50
C LEU A 35 16.13 -6.61 -18.61
N LEU A 36 15.53 -6.01 -17.57
CA LEU A 36 14.11 -5.64 -17.59
C LEU A 36 13.79 -4.65 -18.71
N ASP A 37 14.66 -3.68 -18.96
CA ASP A 37 14.51 -2.69 -20.04
C ASP A 37 14.57 -3.32 -21.43
N ALA A 38 15.37 -4.39 -21.60
CA ALA A 38 15.45 -5.14 -22.85
C ALA A 38 14.22 -6.03 -23.11
N LEU A 39 13.36 -6.27 -22.11
CA LEU A 39 12.16 -7.08 -22.29
C LEU A 39 11.06 -6.29 -23.01
N THR A 40 10.34 -6.98 -23.88
CA THR A 40 9.12 -6.42 -24.46
C THR A 40 8.03 -6.28 -23.40
N VAL A 41 7.10 -5.35 -23.63
CA VAL A 41 5.95 -5.09 -22.73
C VAL A 41 5.18 -6.38 -22.40
N HIS A 42 4.94 -7.24 -23.40
CA HIS A 42 4.23 -8.50 -23.20
C HIS A 42 4.98 -9.47 -22.28
N VAL A 43 6.31 -9.52 -22.35
CA VAL A 43 7.12 -10.36 -21.46
C VAL A 43 7.07 -9.80 -20.04
N LYS A 44 7.14 -8.47 -19.87
CA LYS A 44 6.98 -7.83 -18.55
C LYS A 44 5.60 -8.12 -17.95
N MET A 45 4.53 -8.03 -18.76
CA MET A 45 3.16 -8.38 -18.33
C MET A 45 3.05 -9.83 -17.87
N SER A 46 3.60 -10.77 -18.66
CA SER A 46 3.62 -12.19 -18.30
C SER A 46 4.42 -12.44 -17.02
N LEU A 47 5.55 -11.75 -16.84
CA LEU A 47 6.39 -11.86 -15.65
C LEU A 47 5.68 -11.36 -14.40
N ILE A 48 5.03 -10.18 -14.45
CA ILE A 48 4.19 -9.67 -13.35
C ILE A 48 3.09 -10.67 -12.99
N HIS A 49 2.40 -11.22 -13.99
CA HIS A 49 1.33 -12.18 -13.76
C HIS A 49 1.87 -13.44 -13.06
N ASN A 50 2.97 -14.01 -13.55
CA ASN A 50 3.60 -15.20 -12.96
C ASN A 50 4.05 -14.97 -11.51
N ILE A 51 4.64 -13.81 -11.21
CA ILE A 51 5.03 -13.45 -9.83
C ILE A 51 3.80 -13.32 -8.94
N THR A 52 2.75 -12.63 -9.40
CA THR A 52 1.49 -12.44 -8.65
C THR A 52 0.83 -13.79 -8.35
N GLN A 53 0.77 -14.69 -9.34
CA GLN A 53 0.25 -16.06 -9.15
C GLN A 53 1.07 -16.86 -8.14
N HIS A 54 2.40 -16.74 -8.19
CA HIS A 54 3.29 -17.39 -7.21
C HIS A 54 3.04 -16.88 -5.78
N ILE A 55 2.94 -15.55 -5.59
CA ILE A 55 2.66 -14.95 -4.28
C ILE A 55 1.30 -15.41 -3.76
N SER A 56 0.26 -15.40 -4.58
CA SER A 56 -1.08 -15.87 -4.20
C SER A 56 -1.08 -17.35 -3.81
N LYS A 57 -0.38 -18.21 -4.56
CA LYS A 57 -0.24 -19.64 -4.20
C LYS A 57 0.48 -19.81 -2.86
N GLN A 58 1.58 -19.07 -2.64
CA GLN A 58 2.32 -19.14 -1.38
C GLN A 58 1.50 -18.64 -0.18
N ALA A 59 0.65 -17.64 -0.39
CA ALA A 59 -0.30 -17.17 0.62
C ALA A 59 -1.33 -18.25 1.00
N GLN A 60 -1.81 -19.05 0.05
CA GLN A 60 -2.75 -20.14 0.32
C GLN A 60 -2.12 -21.30 1.11
N HIS A 61 -0.84 -21.61 0.86
CA HIS A 61 -0.14 -22.69 1.55
C HIS A 61 0.24 -22.34 3.01
N LYS A 62 0.00 -21.11 3.48
CA LYS A 62 0.33 -20.63 4.83
C LYS A 62 1.75 -21.01 5.29
N SER A 63 2.70 -20.99 4.35
CA SER A 63 4.09 -21.32 4.65
C SER A 63 4.69 -20.25 5.56
N GLY A 64 5.37 -20.68 6.62
CA GLY A 64 6.11 -19.77 7.51
C GLY A 64 7.38 -19.19 6.88
N VAL A 65 7.74 -19.61 5.66
CA VAL A 65 8.92 -19.13 4.93
C VAL A 65 8.54 -17.89 4.11
N ALA A 66 9.28 -16.80 4.31
CA ALA A 66 9.12 -15.55 3.58
C ALA A 66 9.52 -15.69 2.09
N LEU A 67 9.00 -14.78 1.26
CA LEU A 67 9.32 -14.72 -0.16
C LEU A 67 10.82 -14.43 -0.38
N ALA A 68 11.37 -14.88 -1.51
CA ALA A 68 12.75 -14.60 -1.88
C ALA A 68 12.96 -13.07 -2.04
N PRO A 69 14.03 -12.49 -1.45
CA PRO A 69 14.34 -11.07 -1.62
C PRO A 69 14.50 -10.66 -3.09
N ALA A 70 15.07 -11.54 -3.94
CA ALA A 70 15.19 -11.32 -5.37
C ALA A 70 13.83 -11.16 -6.07
N LEU A 71 12.83 -11.97 -5.68
CA LEU A 71 11.47 -11.91 -6.21
C LEU A 71 10.81 -10.58 -5.86
N ILE A 72 10.87 -10.20 -4.58
CA ILE A 72 10.28 -8.96 -4.06
C ILE A 72 10.87 -7.73 -4.77
N GLU A 73 12.19 -7.66 -4.87
CA GLU A 73 12.88 -6.53 -5.49
C GLU A 73 12.68 -6.50 -7.02
N THR A 74 12.64 -7.65 -7.69
CA THR A 74 12.30 -7.72 -9.13
C THR A 74 10.86 -7.27 -9.39
N TYR A 75 9.92 -7.69 -8.54
CA TYR A 75 8.53 -7.25 -8.62
C TYR A 75 8.41 -5.75 -8.41
N ALA A 76 9.12 -5.20 -7.42
CA ALA A 76 9.17 -3.77 -7.17
C ALA A 76 9.67 -2.98 -8.40
N ARG A 77 10.73 -3.44 -9.07
CA ARG A 77 11.25 -2.82 -10.30
C ARG A 77 10.23 -2.87 -11.44
N LEU A 78 9.52 -3.99 -11.58
CA LEU A 78 8.48 -4.14 -12.59
C LEU A 78 7.29 -3.19 -12.36
N LEU A 79 6.92 -2.93 -11.12
CA LEU A 79 5.83 -2.01 -10.78
C LEU A 79 6.11 -0.54 -11.16
N VAL A 80 7.35 -0.18 -11.49
CA VAL A 80 7.73 1.18 -11.91
C VAL A 80 7.38 1.45 -13.37
N TYR A 81 7.28 0.43 -14.22
CA TYR A 81 7.00 0.61 -15.64
C TYR A 81 5.53 1.03 -15.86
N THR A 82 5.33 2.25 -16.34
CA THR A 82 3.99 2.82 -16.60
C THR A 82 3.24 2.08 -17.70
N GLU A 83 3.95 1.50 -18.66
CA GLU A 83 3.37 0.70 -19.76
C GLU A 83 2.62 -0.57 -19.28
N ILE A 84 2.84 -1.01 -18.04
CA ILE A 84 2.15 -2.16 -17.44
C ILE A 84 1.34 -1.78 -16.18
N GLU A 85 1.07 -0.49 -15.98
CA GLU A 85 0.42 0.07 -14.78
C GLU A 85 -0.88 -0.66 -14.37
N SER A 86 -1.75 -0.97 -15.35
CA SER A 86 -3.04 -1.63 -15.08
C SER A 86 -2.90 -3.07 -14.56
N ILE A 87 -1.88 -3.81 -15.00
CA ILE A 87 -1.64 -5.20 -14.56
C ILE A 87 -0.69 -5.23 -13.34
N GLY A 88 0.15 -4.20 -13.20
CA GLY A 88 1.03 -3.99 -12.05
C GLY A 88 0.29 -3.37 -10.87
N ILE A 89 0.40 -2.05 -10.73
CA ILE A 89 -0.02 -1.30 -9.52
C ILE A 89 -1.53 -1.46 -9.24
N LYS A 90 -2.38 -1.36 -10.27
CA LYS A 90 -3.83 -1.47 -10.08
C LYS A 90 -4.21 -2.83 -9.52
N THR A 91 -3.77 -3.91 -10.15
CA THR A 91 -4.08 -5.29 -9.72
C THR A 91 -3.43 -5.61 -8.37
N PHE A 92 -2.25 -5.06 -8.10
CA PHE A 92 -1.61 -5.16 -6.80
C PHE A 92 -2.48 -4.58 -5.68
N ILE A 93 -3.01 -3.37 -5.85
CA ILE A 93 -3.85 -2.69 -4.85
C ILE A 93 -5.24 -3.33 -4.75
N THR A 94 -5.90 -3.61 -5.87
CA THR A 94 -7.30 -4.06 -5.86
C THR A 94 -7.47 -5.55 -5.58
N ASN A 95 -6.50 -6.38 -5.98
CA ASN A 95 -6.66 -7.83 -5.97
C ASN A 95 -5.65 -8.52 -5.06
N LEU A 96 -4.34 -8.28 -5.26
CA LEU A 96 -3.30 -9.03 -4.55
C LEU A 96 -3.32 -8.71 -3.05
N LEU A 97 -3.32 -7.44 -2.68
CA LEU A 97 -3.24 -7.03 -1.29
C LEU A 97 -4.45 -7.50 -0.46
N PRO A 98 -5.72 -7.30 -0.89
CA PRO A 98 -6.87 -7.84 -0.16
C PRO A 98 -6.89 -9.37 -0.11
N HIS A 99 -6.36 -10.05 -1.13
CA HIS A 99 -6.28 -11.51 -1.15
C HIS A 99 -5.29 -12.06 -0.11
N VAL A 100 -4.11 -11.44 0.01
CA VAL A 100 -3.11 -11.82 1.02
C VAL A 100 -3.62 -11.50 2.43
N PHE A 101 -4.31 -10.36 2.60
CA PHE A 101 -4.94 -10.01 3.87
C PHE A 101 -5.97 -11.06 4.32
N LYS A 102 -6.86 -11.51 3.42
CA LYS A 102 -7.83 -12.59 3.69
C LYS A 102 -7.18 -13.94 4.02
N SER A 103 -5.97 -14.18 3.53
CA SER A 103 -5.25 -15.45 3.76
C SER A 103 -4.54 -15.49 5.13
N HIS A 104 -4.53 -14.38 5.87
CA HIS A 104 -3.87 -14.21 7.17
C HIS A 104 -2.36 -14.53 7.16
N VAL A 105 -1.68 -14.28 6.04
CA VAL A 105 -0.22 -14.44 5.94
C VAL A 105 0.47 -13.09 6.11
N TRP A 106 0.74 -12.74 7.36
CA TRP A 106 1.25 -11.42 7.76
C TRP A 106 2.66 -11.10 7.26
N SER A 107 3.53 -12.11 7.15
CA SER A 107 4.90 -11.94 6.65
C SER A 107 4.94 -11.50 5.18
N ILE A 108 4.10 -12.11 4.34
CA ILE A 108 3.93 -11.72 2.94
C ILE A 108 3.31 -10.32 2.87
N LEU A 109 2.27 -10.05 3.67
CA LEU A 109 1.66 -8.72 3.70
C LEU A 109 2.67 -7.63 4.06
N HIS A 110 3.49 -7.85 5.09
CA HIS A 110 4.55 -6.92 5.50
C HIS A 110 5.54 -6.66 4.35
N ALA A 111 6.01 -7.71 3.67
CA ALA A 111 6.90 -7.56 2.52
C ALA A 111 6.25 -6.76 1.38
N LEU A 112 4.97 -6.98 1.07
CA LEU A 112 4.27 -6.22 0.05
C LEU A 112 4.08 -4.75 0.43
N LEU A 113 3.81 -4.45 1.70
CA LEU A 113 3.71 -3.08 2.21
C LEU A 113 5.08 -2.37 2.16
N GLU A 114 6.16 -3.06 2.49
CA GLU A 114 7.53 -2.52 2.41
C GLU A 114 7.94 -2.13 0.99
N ILE A 115 7.52 -2.89 -0.03
CA ILE A 115 7.75 -2.54 -1.46
C ILE A 115 7.16 -1.14 -1.74
N ILE A 116 5.97 -0.87 -1.23
CA ILE A 116 5.26 0.38 -1.49
C ILE A 116 5.95 1.55 -0.79
N ILE A 117 6.36 1.33 0.47
CA ILE A 117 7.15 2.30 1.21
C ILE A 117 8.42 2.62 0.41
N HIS A 118 9.29 1.63 0.17
CA HIS A 118 10.67 1.89 -0.22
C HIS A 118 10.96 1.96 -1.72
N ARG A 119 10.00 1.60 -2.59
CA ARG A 119 10.26 1.44 -4.02
C ARG A 119 9.26 2.10 -4.96
N ILE A 120 8.02 2.36 -4.53
CA ILE A 120 7.03 3.04 -5.37
C ILE A 120 7.13 4.56 -5.18
N HIS A 121 8.16 5.18 -5.77
CA HIS A 121 8.33 6.64 -5.76
C HIS A 121 7.27 7.36 -6.63
N HIS A 122 6.72 6.68 -7.65
CA HIS A 122 5.74 7.23 -8.58
C HIS A 122 4.42 6.43 -8.57
N SER A 123 3.76 6.33 -7.41
CA SER A 123 2.39 5.76 -7.38
C SER A 123 1.42 6.75 -8.03
N PRO A 124 0.71 6.37 -9.11
CA PRO A 124 -0.27 7.23 -9.76
C PRO A 124 -1.32 7.71 -8.76
N HIS A 125 -1.59 9.01 -8.76
CA HIS A 125 -2.42 9.69 -7.77
C HIS A 125 -3.82 9.07 -7.61
N GLN A 126 -4.37 8.52 -8.69
CA GLN A 126 -5.67 7.86 -8.74
C GLN A 126 -5.78 6.64 -7.81
N TYR A 127 -4.66 5.94 -7.55
CA TYR A 127 -4.69 4.72 -6.72
C TYR A 127 -4.33 4.95 -5.26
N ARG A 128 -3.70 6.08 -4.92
CA ARG A 128 -3.31 6.41 -3.53
C ARG A 128 -4.52 6.52 -2.62
N ALA A 129 -5.57 7.16 -3.13
CA ALA A 129 -6.92 7.25 -2.57
C ALA A 129 -7.49 5.90 -2.15
N GLN A 130 -7.61 5.00 -3.13
CA GLN A 130 -8.15 3.67 -2.98
C GLN A 130 -7.30 2.82 -2.03
N PHE A 131 -5.98 2.98 -2.13
CA PHE A 131 -5.04 2.24 -1.31
C PHE A 131 -5.08 2.71 0.15
N LEU A 132 -5.13 4.01 0.42
CA LEU A 132 -5.29 4.56 1.77
C LEU A 132 -6.58 4.05 2.43
N SER A 133 -7.70 4.03 1.69
CA SER A 133 -8.95 3.45 2.17
C SER A 133 -8.83 1.94 2.45
N THR A 134 -8.11 1.20 1.62
CA THR A 134 -7.86 -0.24 1.84
C THR A 134 -7.01 -0.46 3.10
N ILE A 135 -6.00 0.37 3.33
CA ILE A 135 -5.14 0.33 4.53
C ILE A 135 -5.95 0.64 5.79
N HIS A 136 -6.77 1.69 5.79
CA HIS A 136 -7.61 2.01 6.94
C HIS A 136 -8.62 0.91 7.24
N HIS A 137 -9.20 0.28 6.20
CA HIS A 137 -10.10 -0.86 6.42
C HIS A 137 -9.38 -2.07 7.02
N MET A 138 -8.13 -2.33 6.61
CA MET A 138 -7.32 -3.41 7.18
C MET A 138 -6.85 -3.11 8.61
N ALA A 139 -6.53 -1.85 8.91
CA ALA A 139 -6.09 -1.40 10.22
C ALA A 139 -7.22 -1.40 11.27
N ALA A 140 -8.46 -1.11 10.86
CA ALA A 140 -9.64 -1.11 11.73
C ALA A 140 -10.06 -2.51 12.22
N VAL A 141 -9.50 -3.58 11.65
CA VAL A 141 -9.74 -4.95 12.14
C VAL A 141 -8.87 -5.18 13.38
N PRO A 142 -9.45 -5.51 14.55
CA PRO A 142 -8.69 -5.79 15.76
C PRO A 142 -7.79 -6.99 15.54
N LEU A 143 -6.52 -6.72 15.25
CA LEU A 143 -5.45 -7.67 15.04
C LEU A 143 -5.00 -8.21 16.42
N ASN A 144 -5.88 -8.97 17.06
CA ASN A 144 -5.78 -9.43 18.43
C ASN A 144 -5.00 -10.75 18.57
N THR A 145 -3.80 -10.89 18.01
CA THR A 145 -2.97 -12.07 18.31
C THR A 145 -1.48 -11.90 17.94
N VAL A 146 -0.65 -11.67 18.96
CA VAL A 146 0.81 -11.91 18.97
C VAL A 146 1.70 -10.78 18.42
N THR A 147 2.83 -10.58 19.09
CA THR A 147 3.92 -9.60 18.94
C THR A 147 4.48 -9.34 17.53
N GLN A 148 4.22 -10.18 16.52
CA GLN A 148 4.50 -9.86 15.10
C GLN A 148 3.61 -8.73 14.55
N ILE A 149 2.47 -8.47 15.19
CA ILE A 149 1.48 -7.48 14.77
C ILE A 149 1.96 -6.05 15.02
N THR A 150 2.80 -5.78 16.02
CA THR A 150 3.27 -4.42 16.28
C THR A 150 4.10 -3.89 15.10
N GLN A 151 4.97 -4.72 14.52
CA GLN A 151 5.73 -4.35 13.32
C GLN A 151 4.82 -4.13 12.11
N LEU A 152 3.79 -4.96 11.94
CA LEU A 152 2.81 -4.81 10.87
C LEU A 152 1.98 -3.54 11.03
N HIS A 153 1.53 -3.23 12.25
CA HIS A 153 0.76 -2.02 12.56
C HIS A 153 1.60 -0.77 12.27
N LEU A 154 2.85 -0.73 12.74
CA LEU A 154 3.78 0.36 12.43
C LEU A 154 4.05 0.47 10.92
N CYS A 155 4.16 -0.66 10.22
CA CYS A 155 4.32 -0.67 8.76
C CYS A 155 3.08 -0.10 8.05
N MET A 156 1.87 -0.51 8.45
CA MET A 156 0.61 0.02 7.90
C MET A 156 0.46 1.54 8.16
N GLU A 157 0.80 2.00 9.36
CA GLU A 157 0.77 3.42 9.72
C GLU A 157 1.81 4.22 8.94
N SER A 158 3.04 3.70 8.78
CA SER A 158 4.09 4.31 7.95
C SER A 158 3.70 4.37 6.47
N VAL A 159 3.04 3.34 5.95
CA VAL A 159 2.44 3.36 4.60
C VAL A 159 1.40 4.47 4.50
N ALA A 160 0.43 4.51 5.41
CA ALA A 160 -0.62 5.53 5.40
C ALA A 160 -0.04 6.94 5.45
N LEU A 161 0.93 7.18 6.34
CA LEU A 161 1.64 8.45 6.47
C LEU A 161 2.34 8.85 5.16
N ARG A 162 3.04 7.90 4.50
CA ARG A 162 3.72 8.16 3.22
C ARG A 162 2.73 8.46 2.09
N LEU A 163 1.57 7.80 2.07
CA LEU A 163 0.51 8.09 1.09
C LEU A 163 -0.07 9.48 1.29
N ILE A 164 -0.38 9.85 2.53
CA ILE A 164 -0.95 11.17 2.89
C ILE A 164 0.05 12.27 2.55
N THR A 165 1.29 12.18 3.06
CA THR A 165 2.33 13.20 2.83
C THR A 165 2.71 13.34 1.36
N GLY A 166 2.60 12.24 0.59
CA GLY A 166 2.83 12.20 -0.84
C GLY A 166 1.76 12.87 -1.70
N LEU A 167 0.56 13.19 -1.18
CA LEU A 167 -0.51 13.81 -1.96
C LEU A 167 -0.07 15.19 -2.50
N GLY A 168 -0.12 15.35 -3.82
CA GLY A 168 0.24 16.59 -4.50
C GLY A 168 -0.81 17.68 -4.28
N ASN A 169 -0.37 18.93 -4.14
CA ASN A 169 -1.24 20.05 -3.79
C ASN A 169 -2.41 20.27 -4.79
N ARG A 170 -2.22 19.96 -6.08
CA ARG A 170 -3.25 20.07 -7.12
C ARG A 170 -4.25 18.91 -7.15
N GLU A 171 -3.90 17.78 -6.54
CA GLU A 171 -4.63 16.51 -6.65
C GLU A 171 -5.51 16.25 -5.44
N VAL A 172 -5.16 16.86 -4.31
CA VAL A 172 -5.94 16.83 -3.07
C VAL A 172 -7.37 17.30 -3.37
N MET A 173 -7.57 18.45 -4.03
CA MET A 173 -8.91 18.99 -4.27
C MET A 173 -9.91 18.08 -5.03
N PRO A 174 -9.60 17.55 -6.23
CA PRO A 174 -10.53 16.66 -6.94
C PRO A 174 -10.69 15.29 -6.28
N SER A 175 -9.64 14.80 -5.59
CA SER A 175 -9.72 13.55 -4.84
C SER A 175 -10.60 13.70 -3.60
N LEU A 176 -10.51 14.86 -2.91
CA LEU A 176 -11.33 15.21 -1.73
C LEU A 176 -12.81 15.32 -2.05
N THR A 177 -13.19 15.89 -3.21
CA THR A 177 -14.59 15.90 -3.61
C THR A 177 -15.15 14.48 -3.75
N CYS A 178 -14.33 13.52 -4.19
CA CYS A 178 -14.72 12.12 -4.24
C CYS A 178 -14.68 11.43 -2.86
N PHE A 179 -13.80 11.86 -1.95
CA PHE A 179 -13.68 11.32 -0.58
C PHE A 179 -14.81 11.76 0.35
N PHE A 180 -15.36 12.96 0.15
CA PHE A 180 -16.43 13.52 0.97
C PHE A 180 -17.81 13.52 0.28
N SER A 181 -17.90 12.90 -0.89
CA SER A 181 -19.20 12.62 -1.53
C SER A 181 -19.97 11.61 -0.67
N PRO A 182 -21.21 11.91 -0.26
CA PRO A 182 -22.00 11.06 0.64
C PRO A 182 -22.33 9.67 0.06
N ASP A 183 -22.23 9.50 -1.26
CA ASP A 183 -22.64 8.28 -1.97
C ASP A 183 -21.49 7.29 -2.27
N SER A 184 -20.22 7.66 -2.03
CA SER A 184 -19.09 6.74 -2.25
C SER A 184 -18.21 6.65 -1.02
N LYS A 185 -17.95 5.42 -0.57
CA LYS A 185 -17.29 5.03 0.68
C LYS A 185 -15.76 4.81 0.58
N PRO A 186 -14.87 5.71 0.08
CA PRO A 186 -13.48 5.61 0.51
C PRO A 186 -13.39 6.22 1.92
N ASN A 187 -13.33 5.37 2.95
CA ASN A 187 -13.06 5.83 4.31
C ASN A 187 -11.59 6.25 4.40
N VAL A 188 -11.31 7.51 4.06
CA VAL A 188 -9.97 8.12 4.11
C VAL A 188 -9.60 8.59 5.51
N ILE A 189 -10.59 8.68 6.40
CA ILE A 189 -10.41 9.07 7.79
C ILE A 189 -10.07 7.81 8.58
N SER A 190 -8.98 7.87 9.34
CA SER A 190 -8.64 6.80 10.27
C SER A 190 -9.56 6.90 11.48
N THR A 191 -10.16 5.77 11.91
CA THR A 191 -10.96 5.72 13.13
C THR A 191 -10.11 5.61 14.39
N ASP A 192 -8.89 5.07 14.27
CA ASP A 192 -8.07 4.68 15.42
C ASP A 192 -6.80 5.54 15.60
N SER A 193 -6.27 6.14 14.52
CA SER A 193 -5.05 6.98 14.60
C SER A 193 -5.37 8.46 14.39
N GLU A 194 -5.39 9.20 15.50
CA GLU A 194 -5.54 10.66 15.51
C GLU A 194 -4.40 11.34 14.75
N GLU A 195 -3.17 10.84 14.88
CA GLU A 195 -1.98 11.45 14.27
C GLU A 195 -2.05 11.42 12.73
N LEU A 196 -2.54 10.33 12.14
CA LEU A 196 -2.79 10.25 10.70
C LEU A 196 -3.82 11.29 10.24
N ASN A 197 -4.88 11.49 11.04
CA ASN A 197 -5.89 12.51 10.75
C ASN A 197 -5.31 13.93 10.86
N ARG A 198 -4.43 14.20 11.83
CA ARG A 198 -3.74 15.51 11.96
C ARG A 198 -2.85 15.79 10.76
N VAL A 199 -2.07 14.81 10.29
CA VAL A 199 -1.23 14.96 9.10
C VAL A 199 -2.06 15.14 7.83
N LEU A 200 -3.21 14.47 7.73
CA LEU A 200 -4.16 14.66 6.65
C LEU A 200 -4.67 16.10 6.61
N VAL A 201 -5.12 16.64 7.75
CA VAL A 201 -5.56 18.04 7.87
C VAL A 201 -4.45 19.01 7.47
N LEU A 202 -3.22 18.81 7.96
CA LEU A 202 -2.06 19.66 7.59
C LEU A 202 -1.76 19.60 6.09
N THR A 203 -1.87 18.42 5.48
CA THR A 203 -1.67 18.23 4.03
C THR A 203 -2.76 18.93 3.23
N MET A 204 -4.01 18.91 3.70
CA MET A 204 -5.11 19.65 3.10
C MET A 204 -4.90 21.17 3.22
N ALA A 205 -4.53 21.66 4.40
CA ALA A 205 -4.24 23.07 4.65
C ALA A 205 -3.14 23.57 3.69
N ARG A 206 -2.05 22.80 3.54
CA ARG A 206 -0.99 23.07 2.56
C ARG A 206 -1.53 23.14 1.13
N ALA A 207 -2.35 22.16 0.73
CA ALA A 207 -2.88 22.09 -0.63
C ALA A 207 -3.81 23.28 -0.97
N ILE A 208 -4.65 23.68 -0.01
CA ILE A 208 -5.54 24.84 -0.13
C ILE A 208 -4.72 26.12 -0.29
N HIS A 209 -3.74 26.33 0.61
CA HIS A 209 -2.87 27.50 0.60
C HIS A 209 -2.11 27.64 -0.73
N VAL A 210 -1.49 26.56 -1.20
CA VAL A 210 -0.69 26.57 -2.43
C VAL A 210 -1.54 26.75 -3.70
N THR A 211 -2.78 26.25 -3.71
CA THR A 211 -3.66 26.32 -4.89
C THR A 211 -4.43 27.64 -4.98
N GLY A 212 -4.33 28.51 -3.98
CA GLY A 212 -4.95 29.85 -3.98
C GLY A 212 -6.48 29.83 -4.02
N LYS A 213 -7.14 28.69 -3.71
CA LYS A 213 -8.61 28.59 -3.60
C LYS A 213 -9.05 29.12 -2.23
N GLU A 214 -8.83 30.40 -2.00
CA GLU A 214 -8.91 31.00 -0.66
C GLU A 214 -10.31 31.51 -0.26
N MET A 215 -11.39 31.25 -1.01
CA MET A 215 -12.68 31.93 -0.70
C MET A 215 -14.00 31.15 -0.72
N ARG A 216 -14.05 29.86 -1.08
CA ARG A 216 -15.32 29.10 -0.99
C ARG A 216 -15.22 27.78 -0.25
N ILE A 217 -14.07 27.12 -0.33
CA ILE A 217 -13.90 25.79 0.28
C ILE A 217 -13.63 25.91 1.78
N LEU A 218 -12.96 26.97 2.25
CA LEU A 218 -12.74 27.19 3.69
C LEU A 218 -14.05 27.37 4.48
N TYR A 219 -15.05 28.07 3.94
CA TYR A 219 -16.33 28.24 4.62
C TYR A 219 -17.12 26.93 4.72
N ASP A 220 -17.21 26.14 3.64
CA ASP A 220 -17.87 24.82 3.69
C ASP A 220 -17.04 23.79 4.49
N PHE A 221 -15.71 23.90 4.48
CA PHE A 221 -14.80 22.97 5.17
C PHE A 221 -14.72 23.25 6.67
N GLU A 222 -14.62 24.51 7.12
CA GLU A 222 -14.72 24.84 8.54
C GLU A 222 -16.09 24.44 9.09
N ILE A 223 -17.18 24.70 8.35
CA ILE A 223 -18.53 24.30 8.79
C ILE A 223 -18.66 22.78 8.85
N LYS A 224 -18.18 22.03 7.85
CA LYS A 224 -18.37 20.57 7.82
C LYS A 224 -17.40 19.81 8.73
N VAL A 225 -16.15 20.26 8.84
CA VAL A 225 -15.18 19.69 9.80
C VAL A 225 -15.56 20.06 11.23
N ALA A 226 -15.99 21.30 11.50
CA ALA A 226 -16.52 21.64 12.83
C ALA A 226 -17.78 20.84 13.14
N HIS A 227 -18.68 20.63 12.17
CA HIS A 227 -19.90 19.84 12.35
C HIS A 227 -19.61 18.35 12.60
N ASP A 228 -18.68 17.74 11.86
CA ASP A 228 -18.32 16.32 12.02
C ASP A 228 -17.51 16.09 13.30
N ILE A 229 -16.65 17.04 13.70
CA ILE A 229 -15.95 17.00 15.00
C ILE A 229 -16.93 17.23 16.16
N LEU A 230 -17.87 18.17 16.05
CA LEU A 230 -18.92 18.39 17.06
C LEU A 230 -19.85 17.18 17.18
N ALA A 231 -20.23 16.56 16.06
CA ALA A 231 -21.04 15.34 16.05
C ALA A 231 -20.30 14.16 16.71
N TYR A 232 -19.01 14.00 16.42
CA TYR A 232 -18.17 12.97 17.04
C TYR A 232 -17.96 13.19 18.54
N LEU A 233 -17.84 14.45 18.99
CA LEU A 233 -17.72 14.81 20.40
C LEU A 233 -19.05 14.70 21.17
N THR A 234 -20.20 14.94 20.51
CA THR A 234 -21.52 14.78 21.15
C THR A 234 -21.96 13.33 21.27
N LEU A 235 -21.56 12.46 20.35
CA LEU A 235 -21.85 11.01 20.41
C LEU A 235 -21.02 10.24 21.45
N ASN A 236 -19.86 10.76 21.84
CA ASN A 236 -18.96 10.13 22.83
C ASN A 236 -19.14 10.68 24.27
N MET A 237 -20.13 11.57 24.50
CA MET A 237 -20.44 12.20 25.80
C MET A 237 -21.80 11.77 26.37
N GLN A 238 -22.40 10.69 25.85
CA GLN A 238 -23.53 9.95 26.44
C GLN A 238 -23.11 8.53 26.77
#